data_AF-A0A3M0L494-F1
#
_entry.id   AF-A0A3M0L494-F1
#
_cell.length_a   1.000
_cell.length_b   1.000
_cell.length_c   1.000
_cell.angle_alpha   90.00
_cell.angle_beta   90.00
_cell.angle_gamma   90.00
#
_symmetry.space_group_name_H-M   'P 1'
#
loop_
_entity.id
_entity.type
_entity.pdbx_description
1 polymer ?
#
loop_
_entity_poly.entity_id
_entity_poly.type
_entity_poly.pdbx_seq_one_letter_code
_entity_poly.pdbx_strand_id
1 'polypeptide(L)'
;MHIPEYSQIVSPLYLVTHKKNNFHWGPEQQQAFAQIKQEIAHVVALGPIRTGPEVKNVLYSAAGNHDAHAPKSQANEEHRNNEQVDQAAKIEVSKIDLDWQHKGELFLARWAHDASGHQGRDATYKWARDRGVDLTMDSISQVIHDCETCAAIKQAKRVKPL
;
A
#
# COMPACT_ATOMS: atom_id res chain seq x y z
N MET A 1 -10.93 -4.42 -10.54
CA MET A 1 -10.65 -5.80 -10.12
C MET A 1 -11.17 -6.72 -11.22
N HIS A 2 -10.27 -7.44 -11.91
CA HIS A 2 -10.62 -8.37 -12.99
C HIS A 2 -10.10 -9.75 -12.62
N ILE A 3 -11.01 -10.70 -12.41
CA ILE A 3 -10.68 -12.10 -12.14
C ILE A 3 -10.82 -12.86 -13.47
N PRO A 4 -9.73 -13.45 -14.00
CA PRO A 4 -9.80 -14.28 -15.20
C PRO A 4 -10.78 -15.44 -15.01
N GLU A 5 -11.54 -15.77 -16.05
CA GLU A 5 -12.50 -16.89 -16.04
C GLU A 5 -13.55 -16.86 -14.89
N TYR A 6 -13.84 -15.68 -14.36
CA TYR A 6 -14.79 -15.50 -13.25
C TYR A 6 -16.13 -16.20 -13.49
N SER A 7 -16.69 -16.09 -14.69
CA SER A 7 -17.96 -16.71 -15.08
C SER A 7 -17.91 -18.24 -14.99
N GLN A 8 -16.77 -18.86 -15.28
CA GLN A 8 -16.57 -20.30 -15.17
C GLN A 8 -16.49 -20.71 -13.70
N ILE A 9 -15.77 -19.95 -12.86
CA ILE A 9 -15.59 -20.22 -11.43
C ILE A 9 -16.91 -20.11 -10.66
N VAL A 10 -17.77 -19.13 -11.00
CA VAL A 10 -19.06 -18.94 -10.32
C VAL A 10 -20.20 -19.79 -10.89
N SER A 11 -19.99 -20.46 -12.03
CA SER A 11 -21.03 -21.27 -12.68
C SER A 11 -21.62 -22.33 -11.74
N PRO A 12 -20.84 -23.09 -10.94
CA PRO A 12 -21.38 -24.05 -9.97
C PRO A 12 -22.19 -23.40 -8.83
N LEU A 13 -21.93 -22.12 -8.54
CA LEU A 13 -22.64 -21.33 -7.52
C LEU A 13 -23.94 -20.71 -8.06
N TYR A 14 -24.11 -20.62 -9.38
CA TYR A 14 -25.30 -20.02 -9.98
C TYR A 14 -26.58 -20.72 -9.52
N LEU A 15 -26.57 -22.05 -9.48
CA LEU A 15 -27.70 -22.88 -9.06
C LEU A 15 -28.05 -22.72 -7.57
N VAL A 16 -27.11 -22.27 -6.74
CA VAL A 16 -27.30 -22.00 -5.30
C VAL A 16 -28.14 -20.74 -5.07
N THR A 17 -28.03 -19.76 -5.96
CA THR A 17 -28.71 -18.46 -5.84
C THR A 17 -30.14 -18.47 -6.38
N HIS A 18 -30.58 -19.58 -6.98
CA HIS A 18 -31.88 -19.69 -7.62
C HIS A 18 -33.00 -20.06 -6.62
N LYS A 19 -33.90 -19.11 -6.36
CA LYS A 19 -34.95 -19.13 -5.32
C LYS A 19 -35.95 -20.30 -5.37
N LYS A 20 -35.96 -21.10 -6.45
CA LYS A 20 -36.95 -22.17 -6.70
C LYS A 20 -36.39 -23.60 -6.59
N ASN A 21 -35.10 -23.78 -6.30
CA ASN A 21 -34.49 -25.12 -6.23
C ASN A 21 -34.17 -25.52 -4.79
N ASN A 22 -34.31 -26.82 -4.47
CA ASN A 22 -33.72 -27.38 -3.26
C ASN A 22 -32.21 -27.22 -3.36
N PHE A 23 -31.66 -26.40 -2.46
CA PHE A 23 -30.24 -26.09 -2.41
C PHE A 23 -29.43 -27.35 -2.10
N HIS A 24 -28.48 -27.68 -2.97
CA HIS A 24 -27.51 -28.74 -2.74
C HIS A 24 -26.12 -28.12 -2.62
N TRP A 25 -25.55 -28.16 -1.42
CA TRP A 25 -24.18 -27.75 -1.15
C TRP A 25 -23.26 -28.95 -1.32
N GLY A 26 -22.83 -29.19 -2.55
CA GLY A 26 -21.96 -30.30 -2.90
C GLY A 26 -20.47 -29.92 -2.93
N PRO A 27 -19.60 -30.91 -3.20
CA PRO A 27 -18.16 -30.69 -3.33
C PRO A 27 -17.80 -29.64 -4.38
N GLU A 28 -18.53 -29.59 -5.50
CA GLU A 28 -18.30 -28.62 -6.58
C GLU A 28 -18.58 -27.19 -6.15
N GLN A 29 -19.65 -26.95 -5.38
CA GLN A 29 -19.98 -25.62 -4.84
C GLN A 29 -18.96 -25.18 -3.80
N GLN A 30 -18.53 -26.09 -2.93
CA GLN A 30 -17.53 -25.80 -1.91
C GLN A 30 -16.15 -25.48 -2.53
N GLN A 31 -15.76 -26.22 -3.56
CA GLN A 31 -14.53 -25.97 -4.31
C GLN A 31 -14.60 -24.63 -5.06
N ALA A 32 -15.68 -24.35 -5.77
CA ALA A 32 -15.89 -23.08 -6.45
C ALA A 32 -15.85 -21.89 -5.47
N PHE A 33 -16.48 -22.03 -4.29
CA PHE A 33 -16.46 -21.00 -3.26
C PHE A 33 -15.09 -20.81 -2.60
N ALA A 34 -14.31 -21.88 -2.43
CA ALA A 34 -12.93 -21.78 -1.94
C ALA A 34 -12.03 -21.10 -2.98
N GLN A 35 -12.16 -21.50 -4.24
CA GLN A 35 -11.38 -20.96 -5.35
C GLN A 35 -11.64 -19.46 -5.54
N ILE A 36 -12.90 -19.01 -5.52
CA ILE A 36 -13.19 -17.59 -5.65
C ILE A 36 -12.68 -16.75 -4.49
N LYS A 37 -12.71 -17.28 -3.25
CA LYS A 37 -12.10 -16.58 -2.09
C LYS A 37 -10.60 -16.41 -2.25
N GLN A 38 -9.92 -17.44 -2.75
CA GLN A 38 -8.50 -17.42 -3.02
C GLN A 38 -8.16 -16.44 -4.16
N GLU A 39 -8.87 -16.50 -5.29
CA GLU A 39 -8.68 -15.58 -6.42
C GLU A 39 -8.94 -14.12 -6.02
N ILE A 40 -9.97 -13.86 -5.22
CA ILE A 40 -10.22 -12.52 -4.66
C ILE A 40 -9.05 -12.07 -3.79
N ALA A 41 -8.53 -12.92 -2.91
CA ALA A 41 -7.38 -12.58 -2.07
C ALA A 41 -6.12 -12.28 -2.89
N HIS A 42 -5.87 -13.05 -3.97
CA HIS A 42 -4.74 -12.82 -4.87
C HIS A 42 -4.89 -11.54 -5.71
N VAL A 43 -6.11 -11.22 -6.20
CA VAL A 43 -6.34 -10.03 -7.01
C VAL A 43 -6.45 -8.75 -6.17
N VAL A 44 -6.93 -8.85 -4.92
CA VAL A 44 -6.98 -7.72 -3.96
C VAL A 44 -5.59 -7.39 -3.40
N ALA A 45 -4.64 -8.33 -3.46
CA ALA A 45 -3.21 -8.05 -3.31
C ALA A 45 -2.67 -7.30 -4.55
N LEU A 46 -3.21 -6.09 -4.80
CA LEU A 46 -2.68 -5.19 -5.80
C LEU A 46 -1.27 -4.76 -5.40
N GLY A 47 -0.41 -4.58 -6.40
CA GLY A 47 0.94 -4.03 -6.23
C GLY A 47 0.95 -2.62 -5.63
N PRO A 48 2.14 -2.00 -5.49
CA PRO A 48 2.34 -0.77 -4.73
C PRO A 48 1.29 0.29 -5.04
N ILE A 49 0.67 0.85 -3.99
CA ILE A 49 -0.32 1.93 -4.11
C ILE A 49 0.31 3.05 -4.94
N ARG A 50 -0.25 3.31 -6.13
CA ARG A 50 0.21 4.42 -6.97
C ARG A 50 -0.36 5.72 -6.40
N THR A 51 0.48 6.50 -5.74
CA THR A 51 0.15 7.86 -5.31
C THR A 51 0.53 8.85 -6.42
N GLY A 52 -0.44 9.65 -6.86
CA GLY A 52 -0.24 10.65 -7.91
C GLY A 52 -1.49 11.52 -8.10
N PRO A 53 -1.35 12.78 -8.53
CA PRO A 53 -2.44 13.75 -8.59
C PRO A 53 -3.60 13.37 -9.56
N GLU A 54 -3.40 12.37 -10.42
CA GLU A 54 -4.41 11.85 -11.34
C GLU A 54 -5.11 10.55 -10.86
N VAL A 55 -4.68 9.96 -9.73
CA VAL A 55 -5.26 8.71 -9.22
C VAL A 55 -6.44 9.01 -8.29
N LYS A 56 -7.65 8.75 -8.79
CA LYS A 56 -8.88 8.84 -7.97
C LYS A 56 -9.07 7.56 -7.16
N ASN A 57 -8.65 7.58 -5.90
CA ASN A 57 -8.99 6.53 -4.94
C ASN A 57 -10.44 6.73 -4.47
N VAL A 58 -11.26 5.67 -4.53
CA VAL A 58 -12.66 5.68 -4.10
C VAL A 58 -12.83 4.65 -2.98
N LEU A 59 -13.26 5.10 -1.80
CA LEU A 59 -13.54 4.25 -0.65
C LEU A 59 -15.03 3.88 -0.62
N TYR A 60 -15.35 2.61 -0.43
CA TYR A 60 -16.71 2.11 -0.22
C TYR A 60 -16.81 1.47 1.17
N SER A 61 -17.77 1.91 1.98
CA SER A 61 -18.10 1.33 3.29
C SER A 61 -19.56 0.89 3.33
N ALA A 62 -19.83 -0.26 3.96
CA ALA A 62 -21.18 -0.77 4.19
C ALA A 62 -21.25 -1.39 5.59
N ALA A 63 -22.21 -0.94 6.40
CA ALA A 63 -22.48 -1.49 7.72
C ALA A 63 -23.42 -2.71 7.60
N GLY A 64 -23.01 -3.86 8.13
CA GLY A 64 -23.82 -5.08 8.16
C GLY A 64 -24.79 -5.07 9.33
N ASN A 65 -26.09 -5.17 9.05
CA ASN A 65 -27.19 -5.09 10.03
C ASN A 65 -27.44 -6.41 10.80
N HIS A 66 -26.40 -7.08 11.31
CA HIS A 66 -26.56 -8.38 11.97
C HIS A 66 -25.94 -8.38 13.37
N ASP A 67 -26.48 -7.54 14.26
CA ASP A 67 -26.54 -7.80 15.70
C ASP A 67 -27.84 -7.19 16.26
N ALA A 68 -28.41 -7.88 17.25
CA ALA A 68 -29.81 -7.88 17.64
C ALA A 68 -30.45 -6.52 18.00
N HIS A 69 -31.74 -6.41 17.70
CA HIS A 69 -32.75 -5.49 18.24
C HIS A 69 -32.23 -4.36 19.17
N ALA A 70 -32.11 -3.15 18.62
CA ALA A 70 -32.10 -1.91 19.40
C ALA A 70 -33.09 -0.89 18.82
N PRO A 71 -33.74 -0.06 19.66
CA PRO A 71 -34.92 0.70 19.28
C PRO A 71 -34.61 1.93 18.42
N LYS A 72 -35.64 2.41 17.72
CA LYS A 72 -35.65 3.40 16.63
C LYS A 72 -35.23 4.84 16.99
N SER A 73 -34.19 5.03 17.81
CA SER A 73 -33.50 6.32 17.99
C SER A 73 -32.05 6.32 17.47
N GLN A 74 -31.59 5.19 16.93
CA GLN A 74 -30.18 4.97 16.58
C GLN A 74 -29.73 5.64 15.27
N ALA A 75 -30.63 6.02 14.37
CA ALA A 75 -30.23 6.64 13.08
C ALA A 75 -29.42 7.94 13.24
N ASN A 76 -29.72 8.72 14.30
CA ASN A 76 -29.02 9.97 14.56
C ASN A 76 -27.69 9.74 15.29
N GLU A 77 -27.64 8.72 16.15
CA GLU A 77 -26.45 8.35 16.92
C GLU A 77 -25.42 7.62 16.05
N GLU A 78 -25.89 6.73 15.17
CA GLU A 78 -25.07 5.94 14.25
C GLU A 78 -24.48 6.80 13.13
N HIS A 79 -25.23 7.78 12.62
CA HIS A 79 -24.68 8.77 11.70
C HIS A 79 -23.57 9.61 12.36
N ARG A 80 -23.79 10.03 13.62
CA ARG A 80 -22.81 10.80 14.40
C ARG A 80 -21.58 9.98 14.80
N ASN A 81 -21.76 8.69 15.05
CA ASN A 81 -20.66 7.75 15.28
C ASN A 81 -19.87 7.51 13.99
N ASN A 82 -20.55 7.29 12.87
CA ASN A 82 -19.91 7.14 11.56
C ASN A 82 -19.17 8.41 11.12
N GLU A 83 -19.69 9.61 11.39
CA GLU A 83 -18.96 10.86 11.17
C GLU A 83 -17.75 11.00 12.09
N GLN A 84 -17.84 10.57 13.35
CA GLN A 84 -16.68 10.55 14.25
C GLN A 84 -15.63 9.54 13.79
N VAL A 85 -16.04 8.36 13.32
CA VAL A 85 -15.14 7.34 12.78
C VAL A 85 -14.52 7.81 11.46
N ASP A 86 -15.27 8.47 10.59
CA ASP A 86 -14.75 9.08 9.35
C ASP A 86 -13.77 10.21 9.66
N GLN A 87 -14.09 11.09 10.62
CA GLN A 87 -13.20 12.16 11.07
C GLN A 87 -11.94 11.61 11.78
N ALA A 88 -12.07 10.56 12.58
CA ALA A 88 -10.93 9.88 13.22
C ALA A 88 -10.07 9.13 12.19
N ALA A 89 -10.68 8.50 11.18
CA ALA A 89 -9.97 7.88 10.06
C ALA A 89 -9.29 8.92 9.16
N LYS A 90 -9.80 10.16 9.13
CA LYS A 90 -9.26 11.29 8.36
C LYS A 90 -8.01 11.93 9.01
N ILE A 91 -7.62 11.53 10.22
CA ILE A 91 -6.49 12.12 10.95
C ILE A 91 -5.47 11.02 11.29
N GLU A 92 -4.72 10.55 10.29
CA GLU A 92 -3.35 10.03 10.45
C GLU A 92 -2.75 9.57 9.12
N VAL A 93 -3.58 9.25 8.12
CA VAL A 93 -3.11 8.75 6.82
C VAL A 93 -2.17 9.74 6.13
N SER A 94 -2.40 11.05 6.20
CA SER A 94 -1.52 12.05 5.56
C SER A 94 -0.17 12.24 6.26
N LYS A 95 -0.09 12.02 7.58
CA LYS A 95 1.18 12.08 8.31
C LYS A 95 1.97 10.78 8.18
N ILE A 96 1.28 9.64 8.20
CA ILE A 96 1.90 8.31 8.03
C ILE A 96 2.36 8.13 6.57
N ASP A 97 1.61 8.63 5.58
CA ASP A 97 1.99 8.57 4.17
C ASP A 97 3.23 9.44 3.88
N LEU A 98 3.33 10.64 4.47
CA LEU A 98 4.54 11.47 4.38
C LEU A 98 5.77 10.83 5.05
N ASP A 99 5.62 10.25 6.25
CA ASP A 99 6.71 9.55 6.94
C ASP A 99 7.16 8.29 6.20
N TRP A 100 6.21 7.53 5.64
CA TRP A 100 6.51 6.34 4.83
C TRP A 100 7.19 6.69 3.50
N GLN A 101 6.72 7.73 2.81
CA GLN A 101 7.35 8.24 1.59
C GLN A 101 8.77 8.73 1.89
N HIS A 102 8.97 9.49 2.98
CA HIS A 102 10.28 9.97 3.38
C HIS A 102 11.24 8.83 3.75
N LYS A 103 10.74 7.78 4.43
CA LYS A 103 11.51 6.55 4.70
C LYS A 103 11.87 5.78 3.43
N GLY A 104 10.96 5.72 2.46
CA GLY A 104 11.20 5.11 1.14
C GLY A 104 12.25 5.88 0.33
N GLU A 105 12.17 7.21 0.30
CA GLU A 105 13.17 8.08 -0.35
C GLU A 105 14.56 7.92 0.27
N LEU A 106 14.67 7.88 1.60
CA LEU A 106 15.96 7.68 2.29
C LEU A 106 16.59 6.32 1.95
N PHE A 107 15.77 5.27 1.82
CA PHE A 107 16.25 3.96 1.41
C PHE A 107 16.81 3.97 -0.02
N LEU A 108 16.07 4.57 -0.97
CA LEU A 108 16.50 4.69 -2.36
C LEU A 108 17.73 5.60 -2.50
N ALA A 109 17.80 6.69 -1.72
CA ALA A 109 18.96 7.57 -1.66
C ALA A 109 20.21 6.85 -1.13
N ARG A 110 20.05 5.99 -0.11
CA ARG A 110 21.15 5.17 0.42
C ARG A 110 21.66 4.16 -0.60
N TRP A 111 20.74 3.48 -1.29
CA TRP A 111 21.11 2.55 -2.35
C TRP A 111 21.82 3.24 -3.51
N ALA A 112 21.30 4.38 -3.99
CA ALA A 112 21.93 5.16 -5.04
C ALA A 112 23.32 5.67 -4.63
N HIS A 113 23.47 6.07 -3.37
CA HIS A 113 24.74 6.54 -2.83
C HIS A 113 25.81 5.44 -2.82
N ASP A 114 25.46 4.24 -2.34
CA ASP A 114 26.36 3.09 -2.31
C ASP A 114 26.71 2.64 -3.74
N ALA A 115 25.72 2.60 -4.64
CA ALA A 115 25.92 2.22 -6.05
C ALA A 115 26.72 3.24 -6.86
N SER A 116 26.69 4.52 -6.45
CA SER A 116 27.55 5.58 -7.02
C SER A 116 29.00 5.50 -6.53
N GLY A 117 29.31 4.60 -5.57
CA GLY A 117 30.65 4.42 -5.02
C GLY A 117 31.09 5.53 -4.09
N HIS A 118 30.16 6.09 -3.29
CA HIS A 118 30.44 7.16 -2.32
C HIS A 118 31.07 8.42 -2.95
N GLN A 119 30.78 8.70 -4.23
CA GLN A 119 31.35 9.83 -4.98
C GLN A 119 30.74 11.20 -4.64
N GLY A 120 29.83 11.22 -3.67
CA GLY A 120 29.18 12.44 -3.18
C GLY A 120 27.85 12.73 -3.88
N ARG A 121 27.34 13.94 -3.61
CA ARG A 121 25.95 14.33 -3.86
C ARG A 121 25.58 14.33 -5.33
N ASP A 122 26.40 14.97 -6.18
CA ASP A 122 26.10 15.11 -7.61
C ASP A 122 26.20 13.77 -8.36
N ALA A 123 27.14 12.92 -7.96
CA ALA A 123 27.27 11.57 -8.51
C ALA A 123 26.09 10.67 -8.12
N THR A 124 25.64 10.76 -6.86
CA THR A 124 24.46 10.04 -6.37
C THR A 124 23.20 10.49 -7.11
N TYR A 125 23.01 11.81 -7.26
CA TYR A 125 21.86 12.38 -7.97
C TYR A 125 21.85 12.00 -9.45
N LYS A 126 23.00 12.08 -10.13
CA LYS A 126 23.13 11.66 -11.53
C LYS A 126 22.83 10.18 -11.70
N TRP A 127 23.37 9.32 -10.82
CA TRP A 127 23.15 7.88 -10.88
C TRP A 127 21.66 7.50 -10.76
N ALA A 128 20.95 8.18 -9.85
CA ALA A 128 19.51 7.98 -9.64
C ALA A 128 18.69 8.45 -10.84
N ARG A 129 18.99 9.64 -11.36
CA ARG A 129 18.33 10.21 -12.54
C ARG A 129 18.52 9.35 -13.79
N ASP A 130 19.73 8.83 -14.03
CA ASP A 130 20.04 7.95 -15.17
C ASP A 130 19.23 6.63 -15.12
N ARG A 131 18.64 6.29 -13.97
CA ARG A 131 17.80 5.10 -13.73
C ARG A 131 16.32 5.42 -13.50
N GLY A 132 15.93 6.69 -13.68
CA GLY A 132 14.55 7.14 -13.51
C GLY A 132 14.06 7.18 -12.06
N VAL A 133 14.97 7.14 -11.08
CA VAL A 133 14.65 7.33 -9.67
C VAL A 133 14.79 8.82 -9.35
N ASP A 134 13.67 9.49 -9.07
CA ASP A 134 13.70 10.87 -8.60
C ASP A 134 13.98 10.89 -7.11
N LEU A 135 15.03 11.61 -6.73
CA LEU A 135 15.46 11.75 -5.34
C LEU A 135 15.61 13.22 -5.00
N THR A 136 15.14 13.58 -3.82
CA THR A 136 15.31 14.93 -3.30
C THR A 136 16.76 15.20 -2.93
N MET A 137 17.19 16.44 -3.15
CA MET A 137 18.54 16.88 -2.82
C MET A 137 18.83 16.85 -1.31
N ASP A 138 17.79 16.86 -0.48
CA ASP A 138 17.89 16.77 0.98
C ASP A 138 18.08 15.33 1.45
N SER A 139 17.33 14.36 0.90
CA SER A 139 17.50 12.94 1.24
C SER A 139 18.90 12.43 0.88
N ILE A 140 19.44 12.84 -0.27
CA ILE A 140 20.83 12.52 -0.66
C ILE A 140 21.84 13.14 0.32
N SER A 141 21.62 14.39 0.73
CA SER A 141 22.52 15.07 1.66
C SER A 141 22.53 14.40 3.03
N GLN A 142 21.35 13.99 3.51
CA GLN A 142 21.19 13.28 4.78
C GLN A 142 21.94 11.94 4.76
N VAL A 143 21.73 11.14 3.72
CA VAL A 143 22.39 9.83 3.56
C VAL A 143 23.91 9.96 3.51
N ILE A 144 24.44 10.97 2.81
CA ILE A 144 25.89 11.19 2.73
C ILE A 144 26.44 11.63 4.08
N HIS A 145 25.72 12.49 4.80
CA HIS A 145 26.11 12.95 6.13
C HIS A 145 26.20 11.77 7.12
N ASP A 146 25.23 10.86 7.06
CA ASP A 146 25.13 9.70 7.97
C ASP A 146 25.96 8.49 7.49
N CYS A 147 26.70 8.63 6.37
CA CYS A 147 27.51 7.56 5.82
C CYS A 147 28.88 7.46 6.52
N GLU A 148 29.05 6.42 7.34
CA GLU A 148 30.31 6.11 8.04
C GLU A 148 31.50 5.95 7.08
N THR A 149 31.29 5.31 5.92
CA THR A 149 32.33 5.14 4.89
C THR A 149 32.81 6.49 4.36
N CYS A 150 31.87 7.41 4.07
CA CYS A 150 32.21 8.77 3.66
C CYS A 150 32.95 9.53 4.77
N ALA A 151 32.54 9.34 6.03
CA ALA A 151 33.22 9.93 7.18
C ALA A 151 34.67 9.41 7.30
N ALA A 152 34.88 8.11 7.15
CA ALA A 152 36.21 7.49 7.16
C ALA A 152 37.09 7.96 6.00
N ILE A 153 36.55 8.05 4.77
CA ILE A 153 37.26 8.60 3.61
C ILE A 153 37.66 10.07 3.86
N LYS A 154 36.76 10.87 4.44
CA LYS A 154 37.03 12.27 4.76
C LYS A 154 38.11 12.41 5.84
N GLN A 155 38.11 11.53 6.84
CA GLN A 155 39.16 11.49 7.86
C GLN A 155 40.51 11.04 7.29
N ALA A 156 40.53 9.97 6.48
CA ALA A 156 41.75 9.49 5.81
C ALA A 156 42.38 10.54 4.88
N LYS A 157 41.57 11.35 4.19
CA LYS A 157 42.07 12.47 3.39
C LYS A 157 42.61 13.65 4.23
N ARG A 158 42.14 13.80 5.47
CA ARG A 158 42.58 14.85 6.40
C ARG A 158 43.91 14.50 7.08
N VAL A 159 44.17 13.21 7.28
CA VAL A 159 45.43 12.68 7.80
C VAL A 159 46.32 12.32 6.61
N LYS A 160 46.97 13.31 5.97
CA LYS A 160 48.05 13.01 5.01
C LYS A 160 49.18 12.26 5.73
N PRO A 161 49.85 11.28 5.09
CA PRO A 161 51.12 10.79 5.59
C PRO A 161 52.17 11.91 5.47
N LEU A 162 53.01 12.02 6.52
CA LEU A 162 54.23 12.84 6.54
C LEU A 162 55.19 12.44 5.42
#